data_AF-A0A7C5XY66-F1
#
_entry.id   AF-A0A7C5XY66-F1
#
_cell.length_a   1.000
_cell.length_b   1.000
_cell.length_c   1.000
_cell.angle_alpha   90.00
_cell.angle_beta   90.00
_cell.angle_gamma   90.00
#
_symmetry.space_group_name_H-M   'P 1'
#
loop_
_entity.id
_entity.type
_entity.pdbx_description
1 polymer ?
#
loop_
_entity_poly.entity_id
_entity_poly.type
_entity_poly.pdbx_seq_one_letter_code
_entity_poly.pdbx_strand_id
1 'polypeptide(L)'
;MELIFERSRPGRAARAQAPRGAPPAADDIPERFRRRRRAPLPECSEPDVVRHYTRLSQRNFSIDTHFYPLGSCTMKHNPRAANRLAMLPGFLARHPLAPEDMSQGFLACLWELQEMLKEVTGMAAVSLTPAAGAQGEFAGVAMIRAYHRDRGETERTEILVPDAAHG
;
A
#
# COMPACT_ATOMS: atom_id res chain seq x y z
N MET A 1 -20.74 17.39 6.66
CA MET A 1 -20.92 16.16 5.85
C MET A 1 -21.01 15.04 6.84
N GLU A 2 -22.07 14.25 6.75
CA GLU A 2 -22.26 13.10 7.63
C GLU A 2 -21.21 12.02 7.37
N LEU A 3 -20.77 11.36 8.43
CA LEU A 3 -20.00 10.13 8.37
C LEU A 3 -20.83 9.05 7.67
N ILE A 4 -20.15 8.07 7.06
CA ILE A 4 -20.84 6.94 6.44
C ILE A 4 -21.70 6.16 7.46
N PHE A 5 -21.32 6.17 8.73
CA PHE A 5 -22.07 5.55 9.83
C PHE A 5 -23.38 6.26 10.15
N GLU A 6 -23.44 7.58 10.00
CA GLU A 6 -24.66 8.36 10.23
C GLU A 6 -25.69 8.17 9.11
N ARG A 7 -25.22 7.72 7.93
CA ARG A 7 -26.05 7.32 6.79
C ARG A 7 -26.54 5.87 6.86
N SER A 8 -26.01 5.10 7.81
CA SER A 8 -26.34 3.69 8.02
C SER A 8 -27.84 3.53 8.30
N ARG A 9 -28.45 2.51 7.70
CA ARG A 9 -29.83 2.09 7.99
C ARG A 9 -29.85 0.58 8.21
N PRO A 10 -30.36 0.09 9.36
CA PRO A 10 -30.43 -1.33 9.64
C PRO A 10 -31.01 -2.16 8.48
N GLY A 11 -30.32 -3.23 8.11
CA GLY A 11 -30.70 -4.15 7.03
C GLY A 11 -30.33 -3.69 5.61
N ARG A 12 -29.79 -2.49 5.42
CA ARG A 12 -29.43 -1.97 4.09
C ARG A 12 -28.07 -2.53 3.64
N ALA A 13 -28.02 -3.02 2.40
CA ALA A 13 -26.81 -3.61 1.82
C ALA A 13 -26.77 -3.50 0.29
N ALA A 14 -25.57 -3.52 -0.27
CA ALA A 14 -25.31 -3.65 -1.71
C ALA A 14 -25.36 -5.13 -2.15
N ARG A 15 -26.57 -5.66 -2.37
CA ARG A 15 -26.74 -7.10 -2.68
C ARG A 15 -26.23 -7.51 -4.06
N ALA A 16 -26.10 -6.58 -5.01
CA ALA A 16 -25.66 -6.88 -6.38
C ALA A 16 -24.23 -7.45 -6.44
N GLN A 17 -23.37 -7.04 -5.49
CA GLN A 17 -21.97 -7.51 -5.38
C GLN A 17 -21.79 -8.57 -4.30
N ALA A 18 -22.86 -8.95 -3.60
CA ALA A 18 -22.79 -9.98 -2.58
C ALA A 18 -22.55 -11.36 -3.24
N PRO A 19 -21.77 -12.25 -2.61
CA PRO A 19 -21.69 -13.64 -3.04
C PRO A 19 -23.09 -14.24 -3.23
N ARG A 20 -23.27 -14.99 -4.32
CA ARG A 20 -24.55 -15.67 -4.59
C ARG A 20 -24.72 -16.82 -3.60
N GLY A 21 -25.89 -16.88 -2.96
CA GLY A 21 -26.22 -17.93 -1.99
C GLY A 21 -26.25 -17.43 -0.55
N ALA A 22 -26.73 -18.29 0.35
CA ALA A 22 -26.60 -18.03 1.78
C ALA A 22 -25.12 -18.09 2.17
N PRO A 23 -24.64 -17.23 3.08
CA PRO A 23 -23.31 -17.38 3.64
C PRO A 23 -23.18 -18.79 4.25
N PRO A 24 -22.04 -19.47 4.07
CA PRO A 24 -21.85 -20.79 4.66
C PRO A 24 -22.04 -20.70 6.16
N ALA A 25 -22.73 -21.69 6.73
CA ALA A 25 -22.85 -21.80 8.17
C ALA A 25 -21.44 -21.97 8.76
N ALA A 26 -21.13 -21.26 9.84
CA ALA A 26 -19.83 -21.35 10.53
C ALA A 26 -19.73 -22.62 11.40
N ASP A 27 -20.32 -23.72 10.94
CA ASP A 27 -20.49 -24.97 11.70
C ASP A 27 -19.16 -25.70 11.89
N ASP A 28 -18.21 -25.48 10.99
CA ASP A 28 -16.82 -25.91 11.02
C ASP A 28 -15.94 -25.13 12.02
N ILE A 29 -16.43 -23.99 12.52
CA ILE A 29 -15.73 -23.17 13.53
C ILE A 29 -16.28 -23.53 14.92
N PRO A 30 -15.45 -23.95 15.89
CA PRO A 30 -15.91 -24.20 17.25
C PRO A 30 -16.59 -22.96 17.85
N GLU A 31 -17.71 -23.15 18.57
CA GLU A 31 -18.55 -22.05 19.08
C GLU A 31 -17.77 -20.98 19.85
N ARG A 32 -16.78 -21.40 20.65
CA ARG A 32 -15.90 -20.50 21.42
C ARG A 32 -15.14 -19.49 20.56
N PHE A 33 -14.93 -19.76 19.27
CA PHE A 33 -14.26 -18.88 18.31
C PHE A 33 -15.24 -18.12 17.40
N ARG A 34 -16.54 -18.45 17.44
CA ARG A 34 -17.55 -17.77 16.63
C ARG A 34 -17.77 -16.36 17.16
N ARG A 35 -17.88 -15.41 16.23
CA ARG A 35 -18.12 -14.00 16.55
C ARG A 35 -19.52 -13.82 17.15
N ARG A 36 -19.60 -13.37 18.41
CA ARG A 36 -20.87 -13.17 19.14
C ARG A 36 -21.60 -11.86 18.82
N ARG A 37 -20.87 -10.84 18.34
CA ARG A 37 -21.40 -9.50 18.03
C ARG A 37 -21.03 -9.11 16.63
N ARG A 38 -21.98 -8.60 15.84
CA ARG A 38 -21.69 -8.10 14.48
C ARG A 38 -20.61 -7.01 14.50
N ALA A 39 -19.89 -6.91 13.39
CA ALA A 39 -18.98 -5.79 13.18
C ALA A 39 -19.77 -4.48 13.11
N PRO A 40 -19.27 -3.38 13.70
CA PRO A 40 -19.89 -2.06 13.57
C PRO A 40 -19.56 -1.47 12.19
N LEU A 41 -19.99 -2.15 11.12
CA LEU A 41 -19.88 -1.67 9.75
C LEU A 41 -21.14 -0.87 9.37
N PRO A 42 -21.03 0.14 8.51
CA PRO A 42 -22.19 0.89 8.05
C PRO A 42 -23.06 0.01 7.13
N GLU A 43 -24.37 0.11 7.31
CA GLU A 43 -25.37 -0.57 6.49
C GLU A 43 -25.89 0.42 5.43
N CYS A 44 -25.23 0.42 4.27
CA CYS A 44 -25.44 1.37 3.18
C CYS A 44 -25.72 0.64 1.86
N SER A 45 -26.48 1.29 0.97
CA SER A 45 -26.66 0.81 -0.40
C SER A 45 -25.47 1.22 -1.26
N GLU A 46 -25.28 0.58 -2.41
CA GLU A 46 -24.22 0.96 -3.36
C GLU A 46 -24.33 2.44 -3.78
N PRO A 47 -25.51 2.99 -4.14
CA PRO A 47 -25.65 4.42 -4.41
C PRO A 47 -25.28 5.31 -3.21
N ASP A 48 -25.57 4.90 -1.97
CA ASP A 48 -25.18 5.67 -0.79
C ASP A 48 -23.66 5.77 -0.66
N VAL A 49 -22.97 4.65 -0.86
CA VAL A 49 -21.50 4.55 -0.80
C VAL A 49 -20.85 5.36 -1.92
N VAL A 50 -21.30 5.19 -3.17
CA VAL A 50 -20.80 5.95 -4.32
C VAL A 50 -20.96 7.45 -4.07
N ARG A 51 -22.18 7.89 -3.73
CA ARG A 51 -22.45 9.31 -3.45
C ARG A 51 -21.62 9.85 -2.29
N HIS A 52 -21.39 9.04 -1.24
CA HIS A 52 -20.58 9.44 -0.10
C HIS A 52 -19.13 9.71 -0.52
N TYR A 53 -18.46 8.74 -1.15
CA TYR A 53 -17.05 8.91 -1.52
C TYR A 53 -16.83 9.90 -2.68
N THR A 54 -17.77 10.04 -3.63
CA THR A 54 -17.71 11.10 -4.66
C THR A 54 -17.79 12.49 -4.04
N ARG A 55 -18.69 12.71 -3.08
CA ARG A 55 -18.75 14.01 -2.38
C ARG A 55 -17.52 14.24 -1.51
N LEU A 56 -16.96 13.19 -0.91
CA LEU A 56 -15.75 13.30 -0.11
C LEU A 56 -14.56 13.69 -0.99
N SER A 57 -14.42 13.10 -2.19
CA SER A 57 -13.34 13.44 -3.11
C SER A 57 -13.44 14.88 -3.60
N GLN A 58 -14.64 15.43 -3.80
CA GLN A 58 -14.86 16.84 -4.15
C GLN A 58 -14.45 17.82 -3.05
N ARG A 59 -14.28 17.35 -1.82
CA ARG A 59 -13.82 18.16 -0.68
C ARG A 59 -12.31 18.04 -0.43
N ASN A 60 -11.61 17.19 -1.18
CA ASN A 60 -10.16 17.05 -1.08
C ASN A 60 -9.48 18.06 -2.00
N PHE A 61 -8.49 18.77 -1.47
CA PHE A 61 -7.51 19.48 -2.28
C PHE A 61 -6.53 18.44 -2.86
N SER A 62 -6.28 18.49 -4.16
CA SER A 62 -5.50 17.44 -4.84
C SER A 62 -4.67 18.01 -5.97
N ILE A 63 -3.56 17.33 -6.29
CA ILE A 63 -2.68 17.70 -7.40
C ILE A 63 -3.37 17.63 -8.76
N ASP A 64 -4.40 16.80 -8.89
CA ASP A 64 -5.17 16.64 -10.13
C ASP A 64 -6.02 17.87 -10.45
N THR A 65 -6.31 18.70 -9.44
CA THR A 65 -7.23 19.84 -9.55
C THR A 65 -6.58 21.17 -9.20
N HIS A 66 -5.42 21.17 -8.56
CA HIS A 66 -4.78 22.37 -8.05
C HIS A 66 -3.25 22.29 -8.13
N PHE A 67 -2.61 23.46 -8.14
CA PHE A 67 -1.18 23.57 -7.89
C PHE A 67 -0.87 23.23 -6.42
N TYR A 68 0.13 22.36 -6.19
CA TYR A 68 0.37 21.73 -4.89
C TYR A 68 1.85 21.84 -4.45
N PRO A 69 2.35 23.03 -4.07
CA PRO A 69 3.77 23.28 -3.84
C PRO A 69 4.24 22.86 -2.44
N LEU A 70 4.18 21.57 -2.12
CA LEU A 70 4.76 21.03 -0.90
C LEU A 70 6.25 20.72 -1.07
N GLY A 71 7.09 21.43 -0.32
CA GLY A 71 8.53 21.14 -0.22
C GLY A 71 8.79 19.73 0.29
N SER A 72 9.88 19.10 -0.16
CA SER A 72 10.28 17.72 0.15
C SER A 72 9.32 16.61 -0.35
N CYS A 73 8.09 16.92 -0.77
CA CYS A 73 7.10 15.91 -1.18
C CYS A 73 7.10 15.58 -2.68
N THR A 74 7.77 16.38 -3.51
CA THR A 74 7.82 16.21 -4.98
C THR A 74 6.43 15.96 -5.58
N MET A 75 5.50 16.90 -5.35
CA MET A 75 4.13 16.84 -5.87
C MET A 75 4.09 17.07 -7.39
N LYS A 76 4.61 16.09 -8.15
CA LYS A 76 4.63 16.04 -9.61
C LYS A 76 3.39 15.34 -10.16
N HIS A 77 3.05 15.62 -11.42
CA HIS A 77 1.98 14.92 -12.12
C HIS A 77 2.10 13.39 -12.01
N ASN A 78 0.98 12.72 -11.73
CA ASN A 78 0.85 11.27 -11.73
C ASN A 78 0.21 10.80 -13.06
N PRO A 79 1.00 10.26 -14.02
CA PRO A 79 0.46 9.89 -15.33
C PRO A 79 -0.63 8.82 -15.22
N ARG A 80 -1.78 9.04 -15.86
CA ARG A 80 -2.90 8.08 -15.86
C ARG A 80 -2.53 6.73 -16.49
N ALA A 81 -1.56 6.74 -17.41
CA ALA A 81 -1.00 5.53 -18.00
C ALA A 81 -0.40 4.60 -16.94
N ALA A 82 0.29 5.14 -15.93
CA ALA A 82 0.90 4.33 -14.87
C ALA A 82 -0.16 3.55 -14.08
N ASN A 83 -1.26 4.21 -13.69
CA ASN A 83 -2.38 3.54 -13.02
C ASN A 83 -3.01 2.47 -13.91
N ARG A 84 -3.20 2.76 -15.21
CA ARG A 84 -3.75 1.76 -16.14
C ARG A 84 -2.87 0.52 -16.24
N LEU A 85 -1.54 0.69 -16.29
CA LEU A 85 -0.59 -0.42 -16.37
C LEU A 85 -0.51 -1.23 -15.07
N ALA A 86 -0.55 -0.55 -13.92
CA ALA A 86 -0.61 -1.22 -12.61
C ALA A 86 -1.88 -2.07 -12.43
N MET A 87 -2.96 -1.73 -13.15
CA MET A 87 -4.24 -2.45 -13.11
C MET A 87 -4.31 -3.64 -14.10
N LEU A 88 -3.23 -4.00 -14.78
CA LEU A 88 -3.23 -5.18 -15.64
C LEU A 88 -3.48 -6.46 -14.80
N PRO A 89 -4.26 -7.44 -15.31
CA PRO A 89 -4.59 -8.65 -14.55
C PRO A 89 -3.37 -9.43 -14.04
N GLY A 90 -2.27 -9.44 -14.81
CA GLY A 90 -1.02 -10.11 -14.41
C GLY A 90 -0.35 -9.50 -13.17
N PHE A 91 -0.61 -8.23 -12.85
CA PHE A 91 -0.18 -7.59 -11.60
C PHE A 91 -1.21 -7.78 -10.48
N LEU A 92 -2.49 -7.54 -10.76
CA LEU A 92 -3.56 -7.55 -9.74
C LEU A 92 -3.86 -8.95 -9.18
N ALA A 93 -3.83 -9.98 -10.01
CA ALA A 93 -4.23 -11.33 -9.64
C ALA A 93 -3.03 -12.23 -9.26
N ARG A 94 -1.87 -11.65 -8.98
CA ARG A 94 -0.66 -12.39 -8.62
C ARG A 94 -0.59 -12.67 -7.11
N HIS A 95 -0.44 -13.93 -6.75
CA HIS A 95 -0.07 -14.30 -5.38
C HIS A 95 1.43 -14.07 -5.16
N PRO A 96 1.88 -13.43 -4.07
CA PRO A 96 3.29 -13.13 -3.84
C PRO A 96 4.19 -14.38 -3.83
N LEU A 97 3.68 -15.50 -3.30
CA LEU A 97 4.36 -16.80 -3.24
C LEU A 97 4.07 -17.72 -4.45
N ALA A 98 3.56 -17.17 -5.56
CA ALA A 98 3.42 -17.96 -6.77
C ALA A 98 4.82 -18.42 -7.28
N PRO A 99 4.93 -19.63 -7.88
CA PRO A 99 6.17 -20.11 -8.47
C PRO A 99 6.84 -19.09 -9.40
N GLU A 100 8.18 -19.10 -9.43
CA GLU A 100 8.99 -18.13 -10.17
C GLU A 100 8.82 -18.27 -11.69
N ASP A 101 8.70 -19.49 -12.19
CA ASP A 101 8.43 -19.81 -13.59
C ASP A 101 7.11 -19.19 -14.09
N MET A 102 6.11 -19.09 -13.20
CA MET A 102 4.83 -18.41 -13.45
C MET A 102 4.89 -16.89 -13.23
N SER A 103 6.05 -16.34 -12.86
CA SER A 103 6.20 -14.95 -12.44
C SER A 103 7.18 -14.14 -13.29
N GLN A 104 7.70 -14.70 -14.38
CA GLN A 104 8.80 -14.09 -15.14
C GLN A 104 8.50 -12.68 -15.66
N GLY A 105 7.28 -12.40 -16.11
CA GLY A 105 6.91 -11.04 -16.55
C GLY A 105 6.98 -10.00 -15.42
N PHE A 106 6.59 -10.39 -14.20
CA PHE A 106 6.67 -9.52 -13.02
C PHE A 106 8.13 -9.33 -12.59
N LEU A 107 8.91 -10.42 -12.55
CA LEU A 107 10.33 -10.40 -12.19
C LEU A 107 11.16 -9.59 -13.17
N ALA A 108 10.86 -9.65 -14.47
CA ALA A 108 11.50 -8.82 -15.48
C ALA A 108 11.29 -7.33 -15.20
N CYS A 109 10.05 -6.90 -14.92
CA CYS A 109 9.78 -5.50 -14.57
C CYS A 109 10.51 -5.04 -13.30
N LEU A 110 10.62 -5.90 -12.29
CA LEU A 110 11.38 -5.58 -11.07
C LEU A 110 12.87 -5.42 -11.38
N TRP A 111 13.44 -6.36 -12.13
CA TRP A 111 14.85 -6.33 -12.50
C TRP A 111 15.20 -5.11 -13.34
N GLU A 112 14.39 -4.79 -14.36
CA GLU A 112 14.57 -3.60 -15.18
C GLU A 112 14.55 -2.32 -14.33
N LEU A 113 13.62 -2.22 -13.37
CA LEU A 113 13.58 -1.09 -12.45
C LEU A 113 14.83 -1.00 -11.58
N GLN A 114 15.34 -2.13 -11.08
CA GLN A 114 16.59 -2.17 -10.31
C GLN A 114 17.76 -1.66 -11.16
N GLU A 115 17.89 -2.10 -12.40
CA GLU A 115 18.96 -1.65 -13.31
C GLU A 115 18.86 -0.16 -13.63
N MET A 116 17.65 0.36 -13.92
CA MET A 116 17.45 1.79 -14.13
C MET A 116 17.85 2.62 -12.89
N LEU A 117 17.50 2.15 -11.68
CA LEU A 117 17.85 2.84 -10.44
C LEU A 117 19.35 2.76 -10.13
N LYS A 118 20.00 1.62 -10.41
CA LYS A 118 21.46 1.49 -10.29
C LYS A 118 22.17 2.50 -11.18
N GLU A 119 21.77 2.62 -12.44
CA GLU A 119 22.36 3.56 -13.39
C GLU A 119 22.19 5.02 -12.92
N VAL A 120 20.98 5.41 -12.52
CA VAL A 120 20.69 6.79 -12.09
C VAL A 120 21.40 7.16 -10.78
N THR A 121 21.64 6.20 -9.89
CA THR A 121 22.23 6.45 -8.56
C THR A 121 23.73 6.16 -8.48
N GLY A 122 24.30 5.44 -9.45
CA GLY A 122 25.68 4.95 -9.39
C GLY A 122 25.90 3.83 -8.36
N MET A 123 24.83 3.20 -7.86
CA MET A 123 24.92 2.13 -6.86
C MET A 123 25.22 0.77 -7.50
N ALA A 124 25.94 -0.09 -6.77
CA ALA A 124 26.25 -1.44 -7.23
C ALA A 124 25.02 -2.37 -7.28
N ALA A 125 24.03 -2.14 -6.42
CA ALA A 125 22.79 -2.91 -6.34
C ALA A 125 21.65 -2.09 -5.72
N VAL A 126 20.40 -2.50 -5.98
CA VAL A 126 19.19 -1.87 -5.45
C VAL A 126 18.26 -2.95 -4.91
N SER A 127 17.67 -2.73 -3.73
CA SER A 127 16.57 -3.55 -3.20
C SER A 127 15.23 -2.83 -3.36
N LEU A 128 14.22 -3.55 -3.84
CA LEU A 128 12.84 -3.05 -3.98
C LEU A 128 11.92 -3.49 -2.83
N THR A 129 12.49 -4.06 -1.76
CA THR A 129 11.71 -4.57 -0.60
C THR A 129 11.16 -3.45 0.30
N PRO A 130 11.90 -2.36 0.59
CA PRO A 130 11.36 -1.29 1.44
C PRO A 130 10.14 -0.62 0.81
N ALA A 131 9.06 -0.49 1.57
CA ALA A 131 7.77 0.04 1.11
C ALA A 131 7.67 1.57 1.17
N ALA A 132 8.61 2.25 1.83
CA ALA A 132 8.68 3.70 1.97
C ALA A 132 10.11 4.18 2.24
N GLY A 133 10.36 5.49 2.10
CA GLY A 133 11.67 6.11 2.33
C GLY A 133 12.25 5.80 3.72
N ALA A 134 11.50 6.05 4.78
CA ALA A 134 11.92 5.77 6.16
C ALA A 134 12.25 4.28 6.41
N GLN A 135 11.55 3.36 5.74
CA GLN A 135 11.90 1.93 5.82
C GLN A 135 13.20 1.63 5.05
N GLY A 136 13.44 2.34 3.93
CA GLY A 136 14.70 2.29 3.20
C GLY A 136 15.88 2.79 4.02
N GLU A 137 15.70 3.90 4.75
CA GLU A 137 16.70 4.42 5.70
C GLU A 137 17.00 3.41 6.80
N PHE A 138 15.97 2.85 7.44
CA PHE A 138 16.15 1.80 8.44
C PHE A 138 16.90 0.59 7.87
N ALA A 139 16.53 0.11 6.68
CA ALA A 139 17.21 -1.01 6.03
C ALA A 139 18.68 -0.67 5.70
N GLY A 140 18.96 0.55 5.23
CA GLY A 140 20.30 1.04 4.96
C GLY A 140 21.16 1.12 6.22
N VAL A 141 20.63 1.67 7.31
CA VAL A 141 21.31 1.73 8.61
C VAL A 141 21.56 0.32 9.17
N ALA A 142 20.58 -0.58 9.06
CA ALA A 142 20.74 -1.97 9.46
C ALA A 142 21.83 -2.69 8.64
N MET A 143 21.93 -2.41 7.34
CA MET A 143 22.98 -2.91 6.46
C MET A 143 24.36 -2.38 6.85
N ILE A 144 24.49 -1.07 7.12
CA ILE A 144 25.75 -0.46 7.60
C ILE A 144 26.18 -1.09 8.93
N ARG A 145 25.24 -1.30 9.86
CA ARG A 145 25.50 -1.97 11.14
C ARG A 145 25.96 -3.41 10.94
N ALA A 146 25.32 -4.15 10.03
CA ALA A 146 25.71 -5.53 9.71
C ALA A 146 27.14 -5.58 9.15
N TYR A 147 27.48 -4.64 8.25
CA TYR A 147 28.83 -4.51 7.69
C TYR A 147 29.90 -4.31 8.78
N HIS A 148 29.68 -3.39 9.74
CA HIS A 148 30.66 -3.18 10.81
C HIS A 148 30.77 -4.40 11.74
N ARG A 149 29.65 -5.05 12.06
CA ARG A 149 29.64 -6.27 12.90
C ARG A 149 30.40 -7.42 12.27
N ASP A 150 30.26 -7.64 10.96
CA ASP A 150 30.97 -8.67 10.22
C ASP A 150 32.51 -8.50 10.33
N ARG A 151 32.95 -7.25 10.51
CA ARG A 151 34.37 -6.87 10.67
C ARG A 151 34.83 -6.82 12.13
N GLY A 152 33.96 -7.14 13.09
CA GLY A 152 34.23 -7.04 14.52
C GLY A 152 34.19 -5.62 15.10
N GLU A 153 33.79 -4.61 14.31
CA GLU A 153 33.73 -3.19 14.69
C GLU A 153 32.41 -2.88 15.43
N THR A 154 32.18 -3.54 16.56
CA THR A 154 30.89 -3.49 17.29
C THR A 154 30.64 -2.19 18.07
N GLU A 155 31.69 -1.38 18.25
CA GLU A 155 31.67 -0.08 18.93
C GLU A 155 31.08 1.05 18.07
N ARG A 156 30.95 0.85 16.76
CA ARG A 156 30.38 1.85 15.84
C ARG A 156 28.85 1.91 15.95
N THR A 157 28.38 2.62 16.96
CA THR A 157 26.95 2.75 17.29
C THR A 157 26.41 4.18 17.19
N GLU A 158 27.21 5.13 16.70
CA GLU A 158 26.83 6.53 16.57
C GLU A 158 26.57 6.87 15.09
N ILE A 159 25.50 7.65 14.84
CA ILE A 159 25.15 8.16 13.51
C ILE A 159 25.07 9.68 13.64
N LEU A 160 25.82 10.38 12.79
CA LEU A 160 25.77 11.84 12.71
C LEU A 160 24.58 12.23 11.83
N VAL A 161 23.69 13.05 12.38
CA VAL A 161 22.49 13.55 11.68
C VAL A 161 22.50 15.07 11.76
N PRO A 162 22.45 15.80 10.62
CA PRO A 162 22.32 17.25 10.61
C PRO A 162 21.04 17.72 11.31
N ASP A 163 21.07 18.92 11.88
CA ASP A 163 19.91 19.58 12.52
C ASP A 163 18.73 19.79 11.55
N ALA A 164 19.02 19.99 10.26
CA ALA A 164 18.05 20.17 9.19
C ALA A 164 17.51 18.87 8.58
N ALA A 165 17.92 17.69 9.07
CA ALA A 165 17.45 16.41 8.54
C ALA A 165 15.93 16.23 8.74
N HIS A 166 15.32 15.43 7.87
CA HIS A 166 13.94 14.99 8.09
C HIS A 166 13.88 14.11 9.34
N GLY A 167 12.80 14.26 10.12
CA GLY A 167 12.55 13.49 11.34
C GLY A 167 11.99 12.09 11.11
#